data_AF-A0A7C6DRQ8-F1
#
_entry.id   AF-A0A7C6DRQ8-F1
#
_cell.length_a   1.000
_cell.length_b   1.000
_cell.length_c   1.000
_cell.angle_alpha   90.00
_cell.angle_beta   90.00
_cell.angle_gamma   90.00
#
_symmetry.space_group_name_H-M   'P 1'
#
loop_
_entity.id
_entity.type
_entity.pdbx_description
1 polymer ?
#
loop_
_entity_poly.entity_id
_entity_poly.type
_entity_poly.pdbx_seq_one_letter_code
_entity_poly.pdbx_strand_id
1 'polypeptide(L)'
;MPEPDFENEYNVMKVIFYKDIFSEENLRKIGLNERQIKAVKYIREHGSITNRVYRKLVGISDEGARLDLNELVAKGIIKMVGKGRGLHYVLSKNHKQ
;
A
#
# COMPACT_ATOMS: atom_id res chain seq x y z
N MET A 1 27.18 -27.68 19.41
CA MET A 1 25.82 -27.09 19.39
C MET A 1 25.72 -26.30 18.10
N PRO A 2 24.70 -26.52 17.25
CA PRO A 2 24.58 -25.77 16.00
C PRO A 2 24.29 -24.30 16.32
N GLU A 3 25.00 -23.41 15.63
CA GLU A 3 24.80 -21.97 15.70
C GLU A 3 23.42 -21.62 15.11
N PRO A 4 22.67 -20.69 15.72
CA PRO A 4 21.41 -20.23 15.14
C PRO A 4 21.66 -19.54 13.79
N ASP A 5 21.14 -20.12 12.72
CA ASP A 5 20.96 -19.46 11.43
C ASP A 5 19.95 -18.32 11.60
N PHE A 6 20.44 -17.11 11.81
CA PHE A 6 19.62 -15.92 11.64
C PHE A 6 19.42 -15.72 10.14
N GLU A 7 18.29 -16.22 9.64
CA GLU A 7 17.69 -15.79 8.38
C GLU A 7 17.49 -14.27 8.43
N ASN A 8 18.53 -13.55 7.98
CA ASN A 8 18.45 -12.31 7.24
C ASN A 8 17.11 -11.56 7.41
N GLU A 9 17.00 -10.76 8.48
CA GLU A 9 15.97 -9.74 8.63
C GLU A 9 16.25 -8.59 7.63
N TYR A 10 16.08 -8.88 6.34
CA TYR A 10 16.25 -8.01 5.18
C TYR A 10 15.28 -6.80 5.15
N ASN A 11 14.85 -6.23 6.28
CA ASN A 11 13.83 -5.18 6.27
C ASN A 11 13.98 -4.05 7.31
N VAL A 12 14.97 -4.08 8.19
CA VAL A 12 15.09 -3.02 9.22
C VAL A 12 15.56 -1.68 8.61
N MET A 13 16.24 -1.71 7.45
CA MET A 13 16.97 -0.54 6.93
C MET A 13 16.33 0.20 5.73
N LYS A 14 15.34 -0.36 5.02
CA LYS A 14 14.72 0.33 3.86
C LYS A 14 13.67 1.37 4.27
N VAL A 15 13.31 1.41 5.57
CA VAL A 15 12.24 2.22 6.16
C VAL A 15 12.69 3.66 6.47
N ILE A 16 14.00 3.95 6.49
CA ILE A 16 14.53 5.22 7.01
C ILE A 16 14.53 6.36 5.97
N PHE A 17 14.44 6.10 4.65
CA PHE A 17 14.86 7.09 3.63
C PHE A 17 13.84 7.63 2.58
N TYR A 18 12.58 7.16 2.48
CA TYR A 18 11.55 7.85 1.64
C TYR A 18 10.66 8.79 2.48
N LYS A 19 11.33 9.63 3.26
CA LYS A 19 10.82 10.55 4.27
C LYS A 19 9.63 11.40 3.76
N ASP A 20 8.59 11.41 4.60
CA ASP A 20 7.52 12.40 4.75
C ASP A 20 6.27 12.39 3.86
N ILE A 21 6.30 12.14 2.55
CA ILE A 21 5.05 12.28 1.74
C ILE A 21 3.95 11.24 2.05
N PHE A 22 4.33 10.04 2.50
CA PHE A 22 3.39 8.96 2.86
C PHE A 22 3.32 8.72 4.38
N SER A 23 3.65 9.74 5.20
CA SER A 23 3.39 9.70 6.63
C SER A 23 1.87 9.69 6.88
N GLU A 24 1.42 9.07 7.97
CA GLU A 24 -0.02 9.04 8.28
C GLU A 24 -0.60 10.45 8.38
N GLU A 25 0.17 11.39 8.91
CA GLU A 25 -0.25 12.79 9.03
C GLU A 25 -0.47 13.44 7.66
N ASN A 26 0.44 13.25 6.71
CA ASN A 26 0.28 13.82 5.37
C ASN A 26 -0.83 13.13 4.58
N LEU A 27 -0.99 11.82 4.73
CA LEU A 27 -2.10 11.09 4.14
C LEU A 27 -3.46 11.55 4.70
N ARG A 28 -3.54 11.82 6.01
CA ARG A 28 -4.74 12.41 6.63
C ARG A 28 -5.00 13.83 6.11
N LYS A 29 -3.96 14.65 5.91
CA LYS A 29 -4.08 16.02 5.35
C LYS A 29 -4.64 16.04 3.94
N ILE A 30 -4.33 15.04 3.10
CA ILE A 30 -4.93 14.89 1.76
C ILE A 30 -6.30 14.16 1.77
N GLY A 31 -6.88 13.97 2.96
CA GLY A 31 -8.21 13.43 3.16
C GLY A 31 -8.31 11.92 2.92
N LEU A 32 -7.29 11.14 3.27
CA LEU A 32 -7.38 9.67 3.27
C LEU A 32 -7.92 9.17 4.61
N ASN A 33 -8.84 8.22 4.51
CA ASN A 33 -9.34 7.48 5.68
C ASN A 33 -8.36 6.38 6.11
N GLU A 34 -8.50 5.88 7.34
CA GLU A 34 -7.59 4.88 7.92
C GLU A 34 -7.44 3.62 7.06
N ARG A 35 -8.52 3.20 6.39
CA ARG A 35 -8.51 2.05 5.48
C ARG A 35 -7.60 2.30 4.27
N GLN A 36 -7.75 3.46 3.66
CA GLN A 36 -6.95 3.90 2.52
C GLN A 36 -5.47 4.07 2.92
N ILE A 37 -5.19 4.60 4.11
CA ILE A 37 -3.83 4.70 4.67
C ILE A 37 -3.20 3.31 4.81
N LYS A 38 -3.94 2.32 5.32
CA LYS A 38 -3.47 0.93 5.39
C LYS A 38 -3.14 0.36 4.01
N ALA A 39 -3.93 0.67 2.98
CA ALA A 39 -3.62 0.26 1.60
C ALA A 39 -2.27 0.82 1.14
N VAL A 40 -2.06 2.12 1.30
CA VAL A 40 -0.83 2.81 0.90
C VAL A 40 0.39 2.25 1.61
N LYS A 41 0.29 2.03 2.94
CA LYS A 41 1.33 1.38 3.74
C LYS A 41 1.66 -0.01 3.24
N TYR A 42 0.63 -0.84 3.03
CA TYR A 42 0.81 -2.20 2.55
C TYR A 42 1.52 -2.25 1.19
N ILE A 43 1.09 -1.43 0.23
CA ILE A 43 1.73 -1.36 -1.10
C ILE A 43 3.17 -0.85 -0.98
N ARG A 44 3.46 0.07 -0.05
CA ARG A 44 4.82 0.54 0.21
C ARG A 44 5.74 -0.57 0.68
N GLU A 45 5.23 -1.46 1.53
CA GLU A 45 5.98 -2.58 2.11
C GLU A 45 6.09 -3.78 1.16
N HIS A 46 5.01 -4.11 0.44
CA HIS A 46 4.89 -5.33 -0.37
C HIS A 46 5.02 -5.07 -1.88
N GLY A 47 5.09 -3.81 -2.31
CA GLY A 47 5.18 -3.37 -3.69
C GLY A 47 3.85 -3.29 -4.45
N SER A 48 2.87 -4.14 -4.12
CA SER A 48 1.54 -4.14 -4.74
C SER A 48 0.46 -4.64 -3.79
N ILE A 49 -0.80 -4.33 -4.08
CA ILE A 49 -1.95 -4.89 -3.38
C ILE A 49 -3.01 -5.34 -4.38
N THR A 50 -3.71 -6.44 -4.10
CA THR A 50 -4.90 -6.83 -4.86
C THR A 50 -6.14 -6.50 -4.04
N ASN A 51 -7.31 -6.41 -4.69
CA ASN A 51 -8.57 -6.19 -3.97
C ASN A 51 -8.79 -7.25 -2.87
N ARG A 52 -8.48 -8.53 -3.17
CA ARG A 52 -8.58 -9.62 -2.20
C ARG A 52 -7.71 -9.40 -0.96
N VAL A 53 -6.48 -8.94 -1.15
CA VAL A 53 -5.56 -8.64 -0.04
C VAL A 53 -6.05 -7.42 0.74
N TYR A 54 -6.49 -6.37 0.06
CA TYR A 54 -7.05 -5.19 0.69
C TYR A 54 -8.25 -5.54 1.59
N ARG A 55 -9.21 -6.33 1.08
CA ARG A 55 -10.35 -6.80 1.88
C ARG A 55 -9.93 -7.56 3.13
N LYS A 56 -8.92 -8.42 3.03
CA LYS A 56 -8.38 -9.14 4.20
C LYS A 56 -7.71 -8.20 5.21
N LEU A 57 -7.07 -7.14 4.72
CA LEU A 57 -6.36 -6.16 5.55
C LEU A 57 -7.31 -5.27 6.37
N VAL A 58 -8.45 -4.86 5.79
CA VAL A 58 -9.40 -3.93 6.42
C VAL A 58 -10.74 -4.56 6.83
N GLY A 59 -11.02 -5.81 6.45
CA GLY A 59 -12.21 -6.54 6.86
C GLY A 59 -13.52 -6.04 6.22
N ILE A 60 -13.47 -5.52 4.99
CA ILE A 60 -14.62 -4.93 4.31
C ILE A 60 -15.18 -5.79 3.16
N SER A 61 -16.39 -5.43 2.73
CA SER A 61 -17.06 -6.04 1.56
C SER A 61 -16.28 -5.80 0.27
N ASP A 62 -16.60 -6.61 -0.75
CA ASP A 62 -15.98 -6.51 -2.08
C ASP A 62 -16.19 -5.14 -2.73
N GLU A 63 -17.41 -4.63 -2.58
CA GLU A 63 -17.83 -3.35 -3.12
C GLU A 63 -17.14 -2.19 -2.41
N GLY A 64 -17.09 -2.21 -1.08
CA GLY A 64 -16.36 -1.21 -0.30
C GLY A 64 -14.86 -1.17 -0.65
N ALA A 65 -14.25 -2.34 -0.85
CA ALA A 65 -12.86 -2.42 -1.29
C ALA A 65 -12.63 -1.84 -2.68
N ARG A 66 -13.55 -2.06 -3.63
CA ARG A 66 -13.45 -1.44 -4.96
C ARG A 66 -13.59 0.07 -4.88
N LEU A 67 -14.54 0.57 -4.09
CA LEU A 67 -14.76 2.01 -3.91
C LEU A 67 -13.51 2.68 -3.34
N ASP A 68 -13.00 2.20 -2.20
CA ASP A 68 -11.80 2.75 -1.57
C ASP A 68 -10.57 2.75 -2.51
N LEU A 69 -10.33 1.63 -3.21
CA LEU A 69 -9.20 1.52 -4.14
C LEU A 69 -9.38 2.41 -5.37
N ASN A 70 -10.61 2.57 -5.86
CA ASN A 70 -10.90 3.48 -6.97
C ASN A 70 -10.73 4.94 -6.55
N GLU A 71 -11.12 5.32 -5.33
CA GLU A 71 -10.86 6.66 -4.79
C GLU A 71 -9.35 6.94 -4.71
N LEU A 72 -8.56 5.99 -4.24
CA LEU A 72 -7.09 6.10 -4.23
C LEU A 72 -6.49 6.24 -5.63
N VAL A 73 -7.08 5.58 -6.63
CA VAL A 73 -6.68 5.72 -8.04
C VAL A 73 -7.08 7.10 -8.57
N ALA A 74 -8.29 7.57 -8.28
CA ALA A 74 -8.79 8.89 -8.69
C ALA A 74 -7.96 10.02 -8.07
N LYS A 75 -7.52 9.87 -6.82
CA LYS A 75 -6.59 10.79 -6.15
C LYS A 75 -5.15 10.70 -6.70
N GLY A 76 -4.87 9.78 -7.62
CA GLY A 76 -3.55 9.61 -8.22
C GLY A 76 -2.49 9.05 -7.25
N ILE A 77 -2.90 8.47 -6.12
CA ILE A 77 -2.01 7.94 -5.07
C ILE A 77 -1.55 6.53 -5.44
N ILE A 78 -2.47 5.73 -5.95
CA ILE A 78 -2.18 4.39 -6.47
C ILE A 78 -2.58 4.32 -7.94
N LYS A 79 -2.09 3.32 -8.66
CA LYS A 79 -2.49 3.03 -10.03
C LYS A 79 -2.80 1.55 -10.18
N MET A 80 -3.79 1.26 -11.00
CA MET A 80 -4.13 -0.09 -11.39
C MET A 80 -3.12 -0.58 -12.45
N VAL A 81 -2.61 -1.80 -12.27
CA VAL A 81 -1.65 -2.45 -13.15
C VAL A 81 -2.15 -3.88 -13.44
N GLY A 82 -2.04 -4.29 -14.70
CA GLY A 82 -2.54 -5.58 -15.17
C GLY A 82 -4.03 -5.56 -15.55
N LYS A 83 -4.56 -6.75 -15.90
CA LYS A 83 -5.94 -6.97 -16.32
C LYS A 83 -6.45 -8.32 -15.82
N GLY A 84 -7.76 -8.44 -15.60
CA GLY A 84 -8.40 -9.69 -15.19
C GLY A 84 -7.83 -10.26 -13.89
N ARG A 85 -7.37 -11.52 -13.92
CA ARG A 85 -6.79 -12.22 -12.75
C ARG A 85 -5.46 -11.64 -12.27
N GLY A 86 -4.75 -10.88 -13.13
CA GLY A 86 -3.48 -10.24 -12.78
C GLY A 86 -3.62 -8.79 -12.31
N LEU A 87 -4.85 -8.30 -12.11
CA LEU A 87 -5.09 -6.93 -11.69
C LEU A 87 -4.59 -6.71 -10.25
N HIS A 88 -3.67 -5.77 -10.11
CA HIS A 88 -3.13 -5.32 -8.83
C HIS A 88 -2.96 -3.81 -8.85
N TYR A 89 -2.73 -3.23 -7.68
CA TYR A 89 -2.57 -1.80 -7.50
C TYR A 89 -1.17 -1.54 -6.92
N VAL A 90 -0.49 -0.53 -7.45
CA VAL A 90 0.85 -0.11 -7.02
C VAL A 90 0.86 1.38 -6.71
N LEU A 91 1.86 1.85 -5.95
CA LEU A 91 2.00 3.29 -5.70
C LEU A 91 2.22 4.03 -7.01
N SER A 92 1.49 5.12 -7.18
CA SER A 92 1.68 6.03 -8.29
C SER A 92 2.98 6.80 -8.07
N LYS A 93 3.90 6.73 -9.03
CA LYS A 93 5.17 7.46 -8.99
C LYS A 93 5.00 8.96 -9.31
N ASN A 94 3.77 9.43 -9.55
CA ASN A 94 3.49 10.76 -10.08
C ASN A 94 3.36 11.86 -9.01
N HIS A 95 4.14 11.82 -7.94
CA HIS A 95 4.46 13.06 -7.24
C HIS A 95 5.53 13.78 -8.10
N LYS A 96 5.08 14.37 -9.23
CA LYS A 96 5.92 15.26 -10.01
C LYS A 96 6.32 16.43 -9.10
N GLN A 97 7.63 16.64 -9.06
CA GLN A 97 8.32 17.79 -8.49
C GLN A 97 7.77 19.09 -9.06
#